data_AF-A0A4R0RF76-F1
#
_entry.id   AF-A0A4R0RF76-F1
#
_cell.length_a   1.000
_cell.length_b   1.000
_cell.length_c   1.000
_cell.angle_alpha   90.00
_cell.angle_beta   90.00
_cell.angle_gamma   90.00
#
_symmetry.space_group_name_H-M   'P 1'
#
loop_
_entity.id
_entity.type
_entity.pdbx_description
1 polymer ?
#
loop_
_entity_poly.entity_id
_entity_poly.type
_entity_poly.pdbx_seq_one_letter_code
_entity_poly.pdbx_strand_id
1 'polypeptide(L)'
;MANNQSSSTASSEEWVRILSNDGFSYLVKRKVATASGTLKNMLSTESNFAEAASNTCPMSERGIIVEKLCEYLTFKTLYEKVPPKEDIPDFMERLAPEIALELLMAADYYDGVWFLHTSRPDQVDRRSWI
;
A
#
# COMPACT_ATOMS: atom_id res chain seq x y z
N MET A 1 -18.90 10.03 38.36
CA MET A 1 -18.58 8.88 37.49
C MET A 1 -17.89 9.44 36.26
N ALA A 2 -16.55 9.37 36.22
CA ALA A 2 -15.77 9.85 35.08
C ALA A 2 -15.86 8.80 33.97
N ASN A 3 -16.43 9.16 32.81
CA ASN A 3 -16.43 8.27 31.65
C ASN A 3 -15.29 8.69 30.72
N ASN A 4 -14.36 7.76 30.55
CA ASN A 4 -13.07 7.91 29.91
C ASN A 4 -13.26 8.06 28.39
N GLN A 5 -12.98 9.26 27.86
CA GLN A 5 -12.80 9.43 26.41
C GLN A 5 -11.47 8.80 26.01
N SER A 6 -11.48 7.51 25.63
CA SER A 6 -10.40 6.94 24.84
C SER A 6 -10.60 7.37 23.39
N SER A 7 -10.20 8.60 23.08
CA SER A 7 -9.97 9.02 21.70
C SER A 7 -8.81 8.18 21.15
N SER A 8 -9.12 7.07 20.46
CA SER A 8 -8.12 6.31 19.72
C SER A 8 -7.70 7.12 18.50
N THR A 9 -6.79 8.06 18.72
CA THR A 9 -5.99 8.66 17.67
C THR A 9 -5.31 7.50 16.96
N ALA A 10 -5.80 7.12 15.78
CA ALA A 10 -5.22 6.08 14.94
C ALA A 10 -3.78 6.51 14.61
N SER A 11 -2.86 6.10 15.47
CA SER A 11 -1.48 6.56 15.47
C SER A 11 -0.85 6.08 14.18
N SER A 12 -0.20 6.96 13.44
CA SER A 12 0.51 6.66 12.18
C SER A 12 1.58 5.55 12.29
N GLU A 13 1.87 5.10 13.52
CA GLU A 13 2.77 3.98 13.87
C GLU A 13 2.05 2.64 14.08
N GLU A 14 0.73 2.58 13.85
CA GLU A 14 -0.02 1.35 13.96
C GLU A 14 0.34 0.36 12.85
N TRP A 15 0.37 -0.93 13.16
CA TRP A 15 0.68 -1.98 12.22
C TRP A 15 -0.59 -2.64 11.68
N VAL A 16 -0.55 -3.00 10.41
CA VAL A 16 -1.61 -3.71 9.70
C VAL A 16 -1.08 -5.05 9.24
N ARG A 17 -1.89 -6.10 9.39
CA ARG A 17 -1.61 -7.43 8.88
C ARG A 17 -2.27 -7.61 7.52
N ILE A 18 -1.51 -8.03 6.53
CA ILE A 18 -2.01 -8.43 5.22
C ILE A 18 -1.88 -9.95 5.11
N LEU A 19 -2.98 -10.64 4.81
CA LEU A 19 -3.02 -12.09 4.68
C LEU A 19 -3.10 -12.47 3.20
N SER A 20 -2.20 -13.34 2.74
CA SER A 20 -2.27 -13.92 1.40
C SER A 20 -3.18 -15.15 1.36
N ASN A 21 -3.59 -15.53 0.16
CA ASN A 21 -4.49 -16.67 -0.06
C ASN A 21 -3.85 -18.03 0.32
N ASP A 22 -2.53 -18.13 0.22
CA ASP A 22 -1.74 -19.30 0.63
C ASP A 22 -1.35 -19.30 2.12
N GLY A 23 -1.89 -18.36 2.91
CA GLY A 23 -1.79 -18.38 4.38
C GLY A 23 -0.56 -17.66 4.96
N PHE A 24 0.21 -16.93 4.16
CA PHE A 24 1.25 -16.05 4.69
C PHE A 24 0.67 -14.77 5.26
N SER A 25 1.34 -14.22 6.27
CA SER A 25 0.95 -12.97 6.91
C SER A 25 2.10 -11.97 6.89
N TYR A 26 1.84 -10.78 6.37
CA TYR A 26 2.80 -9.69 6.25
C TYR A 26 2.38 -8.55 7.18
N LEU A 27 3.33 -7.99 7.93
CA LEU A 27 3.07 -6.88 8.83
C LEU A 27 3.67 -5.60 8.23
N VAL A 28 2.82 -4.63 7.95
CA VAL A 28 3.21 -3.34 7.34
C VAL A 28 2.73 -2.19 8.20
N LYS A 29 3.46 -1.07 8.20
CA LYS A 29 2.99 0.14 8.87
C LYS A 29 1.69 0.61 8.20
N ARG A 30 0.71 1.03 9.00
CA ARG A 30 -0.56 1.57 8.52
C ARG A 30 -0.35 2.68 7.50
N LYS A 31 0.60 3.59 7.76
CA LYS A 31 0.98 4.67 6.82
C LYS A 31 1.31 4.13 5.42
N VAL A 32 2.03 3.01 5.34
CA VAL A 32 2.41 2.37 4.08
C VAL A 32 1.22 1.68 3.44
N ALA A 33 0.43 0.92 4.22
CA ALA A 33 -0.78 0.28 3.73
C ALA A 33 -1.79 1.29 3.17
N THR A 34 -1.96 2.44 3.84
CA THR A 34 -2.89 3.50 3.42
C THR A 34 -2.41 4.32 2.22
N ALA A 35 -1.18 4.07 1.72
CA ALA A 35 -0.73 4.65 0.46
C ALA A 35 -1.46 4.02 -0.74
N SER A 36 -2.00 2.81 -0.57
CA SER A 36 -2.91 2.16 -1.51
C SER A 36 -4.34 2.65 -1.26
N GLY A 37 -5.03 3.06 -2.32
CA GLY A 37 -6.42 3.53 -2.23
C GLY A 37 -7.37 2.45 -1.71
N THR A 38 -7.24 1.23 -2.24
CA THR A 38 -8.09 0.08 -1.85
C THR A 38 -7.85 -0.33 -0.40
N LEU A 39 -6.58 -0.48 0.01
CA LEU A 39 -6.22 -0.81 1.39
C LEU A 39 -6.67 0.28 2.37
N LYS A 40 -6.53 1.56 1.99
CA LYS A 40 -7.04 2.67 2.80
C LYS A 40 -8.55 2.57 3.04
N ASN A 41 -9.32 2.17 2.03
CA ASN A 41 -10.77 2.01 2.15
C ASN A 41 -11.17 0.81 3.02
N MET A 42 -10.43 -0.31 2.90
CA MET A 42 -10.63 -1.51 3.73
C MET A 42 -10.29 -1.25 5.21
N LEU A 43 -9.27 -0.42 5.46
CA LEU A 43 -8.77 -0.10 6.80
C LEU A 43 -9.41 1.14 7.42
N SER A 44 -10.33 1.79 6.71
CA SER A 44 -11.02 2.98 7.22
C SER A 44 -12.00 2.59 8.31
N THR A 45 -11.93 3.24 9.47
CA THR A 45 -12.87 3.00 10.58
C THR A 45 -14.26 3.59 10.32
N GLU A 46 -14.40 4.41 9.29
CA GLU A 46 -15.68 5.00 8.87
C GLU A 46 -16.50 4.01 8.03
N SER A 47 -15.82 3.09 7.35
CA SER A 47 -16.45 2.00 6.66
C SER A 47 -16.63 0.87 7.68
N ASN A 48 -17.87 0.44 7.89
CA ASN A 48 -18.27 -0.46 8.99
C ASN A 48 -17.79 -1.93 8.77
N PHE A 49 -16.62 -2.11 8.14
CA PHE A 49 -15.99 -3.39 7.80
C PHE A 49 -15.24 -3.99 8.99
N ALA A 50 -15.25 -5.31 9.08
CA ALA A 50 -14.56 -6.06 10.14
C ALA A 50 -13.02 -5.94 10.06
N GLU A 51 -12.49 -5.56 8.89
CA GLU A 51 -11.06 -5.41 8.60
C GLU A 51 -10.45 -4.21 9.34
N ALA A 52 -11.19 -3.09 9.40
CA ALA A 52 -10.78 -1.90 10.14
C ALA A 52 -10.74 -2.12 11.66
N ALA A 53 -11.64 -2.98 12.18
CA ALA A 53 -11.66 -3.34 13.60
C ALA A 53 -10.56 -4.35 13.98
N SER A 54 -10.13 -5.19 13.03
CA SER A 54 -9.15 -6.27 13.27
C SER A 54 -7.75 -5.97 12.75
N ASN A 55 -7.54 -4.80 12.12
CA ASN A 55 -6.29 -4.40 11.47
C ASN A 55 -5.71 -5.47 10.54
N THR A 56 -6.59 -6.25 9.94
CA THR A 56 -6.24 -7.42 9.14
C THR A 56 -6.96 -7.34 7.81
N CYS A 57 -6.20 -7.33 6.72
CA CYS A 57 -6.70 -7.27 5.36
C CYS A 57 -6.39 -8.59 4.63
N PRO A 58 -7.40 -9.42 4.31
CA PRO A 58 -7.20 -10.58 3.45
C PRO A 58 -7.04 -10.15 1.99
N MET A 59 -6.20 -10.88 1.24
CA MET A 59 -5.98 -10.72 -0.20
C MET A 59 -6.14 -12.05 -0.91
N SER A 60 -6.62 -12.00 -2.16
CA SER A 60 -6.73 -13.14 -3.07
C SER A 60 -5.39 -13.62 -3.65
N GLU A 61 -4.34 -12.82 -3.48
CA GLU A 61 -3.06 -13.04 -4.14
C GLU A 61 -2.18 -14.06 -3.41
N ARG A 62 -1.23 -14.65 -4.16
CA ARG A 62 -0.21 -15.54 -3.61
C ARG A 62 0.75 -14.77 -2.71
N GLY A 63 1.37 -15.45 -1.74
CA GLY A 63 2.27 -14.85 -0.77
C GLY A 63 3.37 -14.03 -1.41
N ILE A 64 4.04 -14.56 -2.45
CA ILE A 64 5.10 -13.84 -3.17
C ILE A 64 4.62 -12.54 -3.82
N ILE A 65 3.36 -12.48 -4.28
CA ILE A 65 2.78 -11.28 -4.87
C ILE A 65 2.46 -10.25 -3.78
N VAL A 66 1.88 -10.71 -2.66
CA VAL A 66 1.60 -9.85 -1.50
C VAL A 66 2.90 -9.27 -0.91
N GLU A 67 3.96 -10.07 -0.82
CA GLU A 67 5.29 -9.62 -0.38
C GLU A 67 5.80 -8.48 -1.26
N LYS A 68 5.81 -8.69 -2.59
CA LYS A 68 6.27 -7.67 -3.54
C LYS A 68 5.37 -6.44 -3.59
N LEU A 69 4.07 -6.60 -3.37
CA LEU A 69 3.14 -5.48 -3.23
C LEU A 69 3.48 -4.65 -1.98
N CYS A 70 3.78 -5.29 -0.85
CA CYS A 70 4.20 -4.60 0.37
C CYS A 70 5.54 -3.87 0.18
N GLU A 71 6.51 -4.49 -0.50
CA GLU A 71 7.77 -3.84 -0.88
C GLU A 71 7.52 -2.62 -1.79
N TYR A 72 6.64 -2.75 -2.78
CA TYR A 72 6.26 -1.67 -3.68
C TYR A 72 5.64 -0.49 -2.92
N LEU A 73 4.66 -0.74 -2.04
CA LEU A 73 4.04 0.32 -1.23
C LEU A 73 5.07 1.00 -0.33
N THR A 74 5.98 0.23 0.27
CA THR A 74 7.07 0.78 1.09
C THR A 74 7.98 1.68 0.25
N PHE A 75 8.40 1.19 -0.92
CA PHE A 75 9.23 1.93 -1.87
C PHE A 75 8.54 3.24 -2.29
N LYS A 76 7.28 3.17 -2.71
CA LYS A 76 6.45 4.33 -3.08
C LYS A 76 6.45 5.37 -1.97
N THR A 77 6.15 4.98 -0.73
CA THR A 77 6.11 5.94 0.40
C THR A 77 7.47 6.48 0.82
N LEU A 78 8.55 5.72 0.60
CA LEU A 78 9.92 6.15 0.92
C LEU A 78 10.39 7.24 -0.05
N TYR A 79 10.12 7.05 -1.34
CA TYR A 79 10.58 7.94 -2.41
C TYR A 79 9.57 9.01 -2.82
N GLU A 80 8.35 9.03 -2.28
CA GLU A 80 7.30 10.02 -2.59
C GLU A 80 7.75 11.47 -2.38
N LYS A 81 8.62 11.73 -1.39
CA LYS A 81 9.05 13.08 -1.00
C LYS A 81 10.50 13.39 -1.33
N VAL A 82 11.15 12.52 -2.09
CA VAL A 82 12.56 12.65 -2.43
C VAL A 82 12.73 13.73 -3.51
N PRO A 83 13.66 14.69 -3.34
CA PRO A 83 13.86 15.74 -4.33
C PRO A 83 14.35 15.16 -5.66
N PRO A 84 14.04 15.78 -6.82
CA PRO A 84 14.36 15.23 -8.14
C PRO A 84 15.85 14.95 -8.41
N LYS A 85 16.75 15.52 -7.60
CA LYS A 85 18.20 15.42 -7.73
C LYS A 85 18.80 14.17 -7.07
N GLU A 86 18.03 13.42 -6.29
CA GLU A 86 18.48 12.17 -5.70
C GLU A 86 18.19 10.99 -6.64
N ASP A 87 19.13 10.06 -6.71
CA ASP A 87 19.01 8.84 -7.49
C ASP A 87 18.03 7.88 -6.78
N ILE A 88 16.94 7.56 -7.47
CA ILE A 88 15.94 6.60 -7.01
C ILE A 88 16.34 5.22 -7.55
N PRO A 89 16.54 4.21 -6.69
CA PRO A 89 16.86 2.85 -7.16
C PRO A 89 15.74 2.26 -8.02
N ASP A 90 16.10 1.49 -9.04
CA ASP A 90 15.10 0.78 -9.84
C ASP A 90 14.46 -0.36 -9.02
N PHE A 91 13.13 -0.36 -8.95
CA PHE A 91 12.38 -1.43 -8.30
C PHE A 91 12.41 -2.72 -9.11
N MET A 92 12.51 -2.62 -10.44
CA MET A 92 12.45 -3.76 -11.36
C MET A 92 13.65 -4.70 -11.23
N GLU A 93 14.82 -4.20 -10.80
CA GLU A 93 16.00 -5.05 -10.56
C GLU A 93 15.75 -6.12 -9.47
N ARG A 94 14.75 -5.91 -8.60
CA ARG A 94 14.39 -6.82 -7.49
C ARG A 94 13.18 -7.68 -7.80
N LEU A 95 12.65 -7.61 -9.02
CA LEU A 95 11.49 -8.35 -9.47
C LEU A 95 11.88 -9.47 -10.44
N ALA A 96 11.46 -10.69 -10.09
CA ALA A 96 11.59 -11.82 -10.98
C ALA A 96 10.58 -11.66 -12.14
N PRO A 97 11.02 -11.85 -13.41
CA PRO A 97 10.14 -11.67 -14.57
C PRO A 97 8.93 -12.60 -14.55
N GLU A 98 9.03 -13.75 -13.89
CA GLU A 98 7.97 -14.75 -13.78
C GLU A 98 6.75 -14.28 -12.98
N ILE A 99 6.91 -13.29 -12.09
CA ILE A 99 5.82 -12.76 -11.26
C ILE A 99 5.36 -11.35 -11.67
N ALA A 100 5.99 -10.75 -12.68
CA ALA A 100 5.80 -9.34 -13.04
C ALA A 100 4.35 -9.02 -13.45
N LEU A 101 3.73 -9.89 -14.26
CA LEU A 101 2.36 -9.67 -14.72
C LEU A 101 1.33 -9.83 -13.60
N GLU A 102 1.50 -10.82 -12.72
CA GLU A 102 0.64 -11.02 -11.55
C GLU A 102 0.75 -9.83 -10.59
N LEU A 103 1.98 -9.38 -10.32
CA LEU A 103 2.20 -8.21 -9.48
C LEU A 103 1.62 -6.94 -10.11
N LEU A 104 1.73 -6.76 -11.42
CA LEU A 104 1.13 -5.64 -12.12
C LEU A 104 -0.39 -5.60 -11.94
N MET A 105 -1.06 -6.75 -12.11
CA MET A 105 -2.51 -6.86 -11.90
C MET A 105 -2.91 -6.58 -10.44
N ALA A 106 -2.18 -7.14 -9.48
CA ALA A 106 -2.42 -6.89 -8.07
C ALA A 106 -2.20 -5.42 -7.70
N ALA A 107 -1.09 -4.83 -8.14
CA ALA A 107 -0.78 -3.43 -7.91
C ALA A 107 -1.84 -2.51 -8.51
N ASP A 108 -2.33 -2.80 -9.72
CA ASP A 108 -3.42 -2.03 -10.33
C ASP A 108 -4.72 -2.09 -9.50
N TYR A 109 -5.10 -3.28 -9.04
CA TYR A 109 -6.29 -3.46 -8.21
C TYR A 109 -6.19 -2.77 -6.84
N TYR A 110 -5.06 -2.92 -6.13
CA TYR A 110 -4.94 -2.43 -4.76
C TYR A 110 -4.48 -0.97 -4.69
N ASP A 111 -3.55 -0.53 -5.53
CA ASP A 111 -3.11 0.87 -5.54
C ASP A 111 -4.12 1.75 -6.28
N GLY A 112 -4.81 1.19 -7.29
CA GLY A 112 -5.64 1.94 -8.23
C GLY A 112 -4.73 2.83 -9.07
N VAL A 113 -4.25 2.35 -10.23
CA VAL A 113 -3.30 3.10 -11.07
C VAL A 113 -3.80 4.53 -11.28
N TRP A 114 -3.06 5.49 -10.69
CA TRP A 114 -2.55 6.80 -11.15
C TRP A 114 -3.36 7.70 -12.12
N PHE A 115 -4.54 7.31 -12.60
CA PHE A 115 -5.19 7.93 -13.75
C PHE A 115 -6.18 9.06 -13.41
N LEU A 116 -6.42 9.37 -12.12
CA LEU A 116 -7.44 10.37 -11.74
C LEU A 116 -6.97 11.50 -10.82
N HIS A 117 -5.67 11.64 -10.52
CA HIS A 117 -5.21 12.77 -9.71
C HIS A 117 -3.94 13.52 -10.14
N THR A 118 -3.56 13.45 -11.42
CA THR A 118 -2.69 14.48 -11.98
C THR A 118 -3.48 15.78 -12.20
N SER A 119 -3.80 16.50 -11.13
CA SER A 119 -4.24 17.91 -11.22
C SER A 119 -3.12 18.88 -11.63
N ARG A 120 -2.07 18.40 -12.33
CA ARG A 120 -1.02 19.24 -12.92
C ARG A 120 -0.63 18.71 -14.30
N PRO A 121 -1.16 19.29 -15.40
CA PRO A 121 -0.85 18.88 -16.76
C PRO A 121 0.58 19.23 -17.23
N ASP A 122 1.44 19.83 -16.40
CA ASP A 122 2.80 20.27 -16.79
C ASP A 122 3.95 19.35 -16.32
N GLN A 123 3.69 18.42 -15.40
CA GLN A 123 4.69 17.45 -14.96
C GLN A 123 4.32 16.07 -15.52
N VAL A 124 4.63 15.83 -16.79
CA VAL A 124 4.81 14.44 -17.26
C VAL A 124 6.12 13.98 -16.66
N ASP A 125 6.04 13.45 -15.42
CA ASP A 125 7.16 12.78 -14.80
C ASP A 125 7.45 11.52 -15.60
N ARG A 126 8.56 11.54 -16.35
CA ARG A 126 9.08 10.40 -17.11
C ARG A 126 9.59 9.26 -16.20
N ARG A 127 9.43 9.38 -14.88
CA ARG A 127 9.64 8.31 -13.88
C ARG A 127 8.36 7.51 -13.61
N SER A 128 7.24 7.90 -14.21
CA SER A 128 6.15 6.96 -14.46
C SER A 128 6.59 6.00 -15.57
N TRP A 129 6.13 4.75 -15.48
CA TRP A 129 6.41 3.64 -16.38
C TRP A 129 7.69 2.84 -16.09
N ILE A 130 7.44 1.54 -15.95
CA ILE A 130 8.20 0.47 -16.61
C ILE A 130 8.80 0.94 -17.94
#